data_AF-A0A957N4F7-F1
#
_entry.id   AF-A0A957N4F7-F1
#
_cell.length_a   1.000
_cell.length_b   1.000
_cell.length_c   1.000
_cell.angle_alpha   90.00
_cell.angle_beta   90.00
_cell.angle_gamma   90.00
#
_symmetry.space_group_name_H-M   'P 1'
#
loop_
_entity.id
_entity.type
_entity.pdbx_description
1 polymer ?
#
loop_
_entity_poly.entity_id
_entity_poly.type
_entity_poly.pdbx_seq_one_letter_code
_entity_poly.pdbx_strand_id
1 'polypeptide(L)' 'GTILHEARGSNGFGYDPVFLLPDLGQTMAELPPETKNRISHRGRAAAAAKSLLADLLHGPGAGE' A
#
# COMPACT_ATOMS: atom_id res chain seq x y z
N GLY A 1 -12.14 2.44 0.46
CA GLY A 1 -12.29 2.25 -0.99
C GLY A 1 -13.69 1.80 -1.29
N THR A 2 -14.11 1.93 -2.54
CA THR A 2 -15.45 1.55 -3.03
C THR A 2 -15.30 0.53 -4.16
N ILE A 3 -16.28 -0.33 -4.38
CA ILE A 3 -16.25 -1.31 -5.47
C ILE A 3 -16.98 -0.76 -6.70
N LEU A 4 -16.33 -0.79 -7.86
CA LEU A 4 -16.93 -0.42 -9.14
C LEU A 4 -17.69 -1.58 -9.77
N HIS A 5 -18.66 -1.24 -10.61
CA HIS A 5 -19.38 -2.21 -11.43
C HIS A 5 -18.57 -2.73 -12.63
N GLU A 6 -17.56 -1.97 -13.07
CA GLU A 6 -16.69 -2.31 -14.19
C GLU A 6 -15.22 -2.20 -13.79
N ALA A 7 -14.40 -3.12 -14.30
CA ALA A 7 -12.97 -3.15 -14.05
C ALA A 7 -12.24 -2.05 -14.84
N ARG A 8 -11.28 -1.37 -14.21
CA ARG A 8 -10.42 -0.35 -14.83
C ARG A 8 -8.97 -0.55 -14.42
N GLY A 9 -8.04 -0.28 -15.34
CA GLY A 9 -6.60 -0.44 -15.14
C GLY A 9 -6.09 -1.85 -15.40
N SER A 10 -4.78 -1.99 -15.56
CA SER A 10 -4.10 -3.24 -15.94
C SER A 10 -3.02 -3.69 -14.96
N ASN A 11 -2.69 -2.88 -13.94
CA ASN A 11 -1.65 -3.20 -12.97
C ASN A 11 -2.21 -4.02 -11.80
N GLY A 12 -1.32 -4.61 -11.02
CA GLY A 12 -1.71 -5.33 -9.80
C GLY A 12 -2.29 -6.71 -10.07
N PHE A 13 -3.20 -7.17 -9.20
CA PHE A 13 -3.77 -8.51 -9.23
C PHE A 13 -5.10 -8.57 -8.44
N GLY A 14 -5.88 -9.64 -8.64
CA GLY A 14 -7.12 -9.86 -7.89
C GLY A 14 -8.13 -8.73 -8.08
N TYR A 15 -8.60 -8.15 -6.98
CA TYR A 15 -9.66 -7.13 -6.98
C TYR A 15 -9.20 -5.71 -7.29
N ASP A 16 -7.91 -5.50 -7.57
CA ASP A 16 -7.37 -4.17 -7.84
C ASP A 16 -8.12 -3.40 -8.95
N PRO A 17 -8.58 -4.04 -10.05
CA PRO A 17 -9.29 -3.32 -11.11
C PRO A 17 -10.67 -2.80 -10.73
N VAL A 18 -11.27 -3.28 -9.65
CA VAL A 18 -12.61 -2.83 -9.20
C VAL A 18 -12.57 -2.05 -7.89
N PHE A 19 -11.42 -2.02 -7.19
CA PHE A 19 -11.28 -1.30 -5.93
C PHE A 19 -10.88 0.16 -6.16
N LEU A 20 -11.87 1.05 -6.11
CA LEU A 20 -11.72 2.50 -6.26
C LEU A 20 -11.16 3.15 -4.98
N LEU A 21 -10.22 4.07 -5.16
CA LEU A 21 -9.79 5.05 -4.17
C LEU A 21 -10.51 6.39 -4.45
N PRO A 22 -11.57 6.76 -3.69
CA PRO A 22 -12.39 7.94 -3.99
C PRO A 22 -11.57 9.23 -4.06
N ASP A 23 -10.60 9.40 -3.17
CA ASP A 23 -9.74 10.59 -3.10
C ASP A 23 -8.86 10.78 -4.34
N LEU A 24 -8.61 9.70 -5.09
CA LEU A 24 -7.79 9.73 -6.31
C LEU A 24 -8.62 9.54 -7.58
N GLY A 25 -9.90 9.15 -7.48
CA GLY A 25 -10.74 8.80 -8.63
C GLY A 25 -10.29 7.55 -9.40
N GLN A 26 -9.24 6.86 -8.95
CA GLN A 26 -8.58 5.75 -9.63
C GLN A 26 -8.75 4.42 -8.89
N THR A 27 -8.79 3.32 -9.63
CA THR A 27 -8.70 1.97 -9.06
C THR A 27 -7.26 1.64 -8.65
N MET A 28 -7.09 0.64 -7.80
CA MET A 28 -5.75 0.16 -7.43
C MET A 28 -4.95 -0.35 -8.64
N ALA A 29 -5.61 -0.82 -9.69
CA ALA A 29 -4.98 -1.28 -10.93
C ALA A 29 -4.61 -0.16 -11.92
N GLU A 30 -5.16 1.05 -11.73
CA GLU A 30 -4.79 2.24 -12.50
C GLU A 30 -3.55 2.94 -11.94
N LEU A 31 -3.17 2.63 -10.69
CA LEU A 31 -1.99 3.21 -10.07
C LEU A 31 -0.69 2.56 -10.59
N PRO A 32 0.40 3.35 -10.73
CA PRO A 32 1.73 2.79 -10.90
C PRO A 32 2.11 1.89 -9.71
N PRO A 33 2.85 0.79 -9.93
CA PRO A 33 3.25 -0.14 -8.87
C PRO A 33 3.93 0.55 -7.68
N GLU A 34 4.77 1.56 -7.92
CA GLU A 34 5.52 2.30 -6.90
C GLU A 34 4.57 3.10 -6.01
N THR A 35 3.57 3.76 -6.61
CA THR A 35 2.56 4.51 -5.88
C THR A 35 1.71 3.57 -5.04
N LYS A 36 1.25 2.46 -5.64
CA LYS A 36 0.49 1.42 -4.94
C LYS A 36 1.27 0.83 -3.75
N ASN A 37 2.56 0.54 -3.93
CA ASN A 37 3.42 0.01 -2.87
C ASN A 37 3.59 1.00 -1.71
N ARG A 38 3.51 2.31 -1.98
CA ARG A 38 3.58 3.34 -0.93
C ARG A 38 2.26 3.52 -0.20
N ILE A 39 1.12 3.53 -0.91
CA ILE A 39 -0.18 3.92 -0.31
C ILE A 39 -1.06 2.75 0.11
N SER A 40 -0.80 1.54 -0.39
CA SER A 40 -1.61 0.36 -0.06
C SER A 40 -1.52 -0.02 1.41
N HIS A 41 -2.53 -0.75 1.90
CA HIS A 41 -2.55 -1.32 3.24
C HIS A 41 -1.29 -2.15 3.53
N ARG A 42 -0.85 -2.96 2.55
CA ARG A 42 0.40 -3.74 2.63
C ARG A 42 1.62 -2.84 2.77
N GLY A 43 1.71 -1.80 1.95
CA GLY A 43 2.80 -0.82 2.02
C GLY A 43 2.93 -0.17 3.40
N ARG A 44 1.82 0.31 3.93
CA ARG A 44 1.75 0.94 5.25
C ARG A 44 2.12 -0.04 6.37
N ALA A 45 1.60 -1.26 6.31
CA ALA A 45 1.91 -2.31 7.29
C ALA A 45 3.40 -2.71 7.24
N ALA A 46 3.96 -2.87 6.03
CA ALA A 46 5.38 -3.19 5.86
C ALA A 46 6.29 -2.05 6.36
N ALA A 47 5.92 -0.79 6.14
CA ALA A 47 6.65 0.36 6.67
C ALA A 47 6.63 0.39 8.22
N ALA A 48 5.48 0.13 8.83
CA ALA A 48 5.35 0.04 10.28
C ALA A 48 6.18 -1.13 10.84
N ALA A 49 6.11 -2.31 10.21
CA ALA A 49 6.89 -3.48 10.59
C ALA A 49 8.40 -3.20 10.47
N LYS A 50 8.84 -2.50 9.41
CA LYS A 50 10.24 -2.10 9.24
C LYS A 50 10.75 -1.25 10.40
N SER A 51 9.95 -0.30 10.88
CA SER A 51 10.32 0.54 12.04
C SER A 51 10.53 -0.32 13.29
N LEU A 52 9.56 -1.18 13.60
CA LEU A 52 9.64 -2.07 14.78
C LEU A 52 10.84 -3.02 14.69
N LEU A 53 11.11 -3.56 13.50
CA LEU A 53 12.25 -4.44 13.28
C LEU A 53 13.58 -3.68 13.45
N ALA A 54 13.68 -2.43 12.98
CA ALA A 54 14.87 -1.61 13.21
C ALA A 54 15.11 -1.41 14.72
N ASP A 55 14.07 -1.06 15.47
CA ASP A 55 14.16 -0.89 16.92
C ASP A 55 14.62 -2.18 17.63
N LEU A 56 14.08 -3.33 17.21
CA LEU A 56 14.45 -4.64 17.76
C LEU A 56 15.88 -5.07 17.41
N LEU A 57 16.35 -4.75 16.20
CA LEU A 57 17.68 -5.12 15.73
C LEU A 57 18.79 -4.24 16.30
N HIS A 58 18.48 -2.99 16.65
CA HIS A 58 19.44 -2.04 17.21
C HIS A 58 19.40 -1.98 18.76
N GLY A 59 18.42 -2.62 19.40
CA GLY A 59 18.29 -2.74 20.85
C GLY A 59 17.91 -1.42 21.55
N PRO A 60 17.38 -1.45 22.79
CA PRO A 60 17.26 -0.26 23.61
C PRO A 60 18.66 0.18 24.07
N GLY A 61 19.36 0.96 23.26
CA GLY A 61 20.72 1.43 23.61
C GLY A 61 21.58 2.03 22.50
N ALA A 62 21.02 2.46 21.37
CA ALA A 62 21.78 3.16 20.31
C ALA A 62 21.53 4.69 20.33
N GLY A 63 21.39 5.27 21.52
CA GLY A 63 21.04 6.67 21.70
C GLY A 63 21.22 7.18 23.13
N GLU A 64 22.37 6.89 23.74
CA GLU A 64 23.02 7.73 24.76
C GLU A 64 24.51 7.85 24.42
#